data_AF-A0A2E8AFF9-F1
#
_entry.id   AF-A0A2E8AFF9-F1
#
_cell.length_a   1.000
_cell.length_b   1.000
_cell.length_c   1.000
_cell.angle_alpha   90.00
_cell.angle_beta   90.00
_cell.angle_gamma   90.00
#
_symmetry.space_group_name_H-M   'P 1'
#
loop_
_entity.id
_entity.type
_entity.pdbx_description
1 polymer ?
#
loop_
_entity_poly.entity_id
_entity_poly.type
_entity_poly.pdbx_seq_one_letter_code
_entity_poly.pdbx_strand_id
1 'polypeptide(L)'
;MTKFNTGNPVGSSDPRDLFDNAAVADNLVTGEAPAYNDRLGKSRKSWQGMEDEFAAFIASSGYEFLGNYAAGIEITGYNQVVRDTSGEFWRVSGSTDLPYTTTGAGLPEGAAFVSVGDAALRQELARTVASGQGANLVNGATIYVGSVAELEALSLAVGVNVRLTDQVRFGDGTVKSGTPPSDPQKGVFITLANGNYWERDREPNLTKPRWFGGSSAATETENTLAVQAAHNLLPSTGGAIYIDELIECSGSLSFTKNILLKGNNRRGSGLVYTGIGTFITNFFLVIMDMSVSGKSPDGTLFFNSGSVGFSSSASIQTSGAALTNWDTIVSWAGGFYYKFIDTYFERFSNGFTKLNANNISFHGCRAALFDRFIRYNGGTGPISFYGGSVENFTDEIIRGEGGAASVINFNGVYVENKVTPQGWLSNGLEADDGASAIGIIGGTVLTTIGCSIATPGLRFITGKFERIESSNYLFNVSGMDHYYSGSGLTLDAGGRFSDKAESGAFTTSYLLVSKGPSVIKATDPFTGKDISILPENDLTLENGWTQDASGQVCRYSVIDGVLYLDGNIDGGAATSEQFATLPADIAGRIDTTKWFSAIKTDTGASVSARVAINGACRIEGLMTNIAFSVAIPLVSY
;
A
#
# COMPACT_ATOMS: atom_id res chain seq x y z
N MET A 1 -49.39 -90.28 23.83
CA MET A 1 -48.59 -91.36 24.47
C MET A 1 -48.05 -92.23 23.35
N THR A 2 -46.75 -92.50 23.31
CA THR A 2 -46.15 -93.35 22.26
C THR A 2 -46.62 -94.78 22.40
N LYS A 3 -46.90 -95.45 21.28
CA LYS A 3 -47.53 -96.76 21.26
C LYS A 3 -46.54 -97.88 21.54
N PHE A 4 -45.30 -97.74 21.09
CA PHE A 4 -44.30 -98.81 21.15
C PHE A 4 -43.19 -98.54 22.16
N ASN A 5 -42.76 -97.27 22.31
CA ASN A 5 -41.81 -96.79 23.33
C ASN A 5 -40.59 -97.73 23.53
N THR A 6 -39.89 -98.02 22.43
CA THR A 6 -38.82 -99.04 22.41
C THR A 6 -37.60 -98.66 23.26
N GLY A 7 -37.39 -97.36 23.52
CA GLY A 7 -36.22 -96.82 24.22
C GLY A 7 -34.93 -96.77 23.37
N ASN A 8 -34.98 -97.11 22.08
CA ASN A 8 -33.80 -97.06 21.22
C ASN A 8 -33.24 -95.63 21.06
N PRO A 9 -31.92 -95.44 20.93
CA PRO A 9 -31.31 -94.11 20.79
C PRO A 9 -31.76 -93.36 19.52
N VAL A 10 -31.46 -92.06 19.45
CA VAL A 10 -31.72 -91.22 18.26
C VAL A 10 -30.92 -91.75 17.06
N GLY A 11 -31.57 -91.85 15.89
CA GLY A 11 -31.01 -92.50 14.69
C GLY A 11 -31.49 -93.94 14.47
N SER A 12 -32.39 -94.46 15.30
CA SER A 12 -33.02 -95.77 15.11
C SER A 12 -33.83 -95.84 13.82
N SER A 13 -33.62 -96.90 13.04
CA SER A 13 -34.41 -97.26 11.87
C SER A 13 -35.49 -98.31 12.18
N ASP A 14 -35.74 -98.64 13.45
CA ASP A 14 -36.82 -99.55 13.83
C ASP A 14 -38.17 -98.94 13.41
N PRO A 15 -39.00 -99.66 12.63
CA PRO A 15 -40.29 -99.15 12.17
C PRO A 15 -41.22 -98.68 13.31
N ARG A 16 -41.08 -99.26 14.50
CA ARG A 16 -41.84 -98.86 15.70
C ARG A 16 -41.44 -97.47 16.19
N ASP A 17 -40.14 -97.16 16.14
CA ASP A 17 -39.64 -95.82 16.49
C ASP A 17 -40.06 -94.78 15.45
N LEU A 18 -40.08 -95.17 14.17
CA LEU A 18 -40.55 -94.29 13.10
C LEU A 18 -42.05 -93.96 13.25
N PHE A 19 -42.87 -94.94 13.61
CA PHE A 19 -44.30 -94.72 13.91
C PHE A 19 -44.49 -93.78 15.10
N ASP A 20 -43.77 -94.02 16.20
CA ASP A 20 -43.84 -93.17 17.38
C ASP A 20 -43.32 -91.75 17.10
N ASN A 21 -42.26 -91.59 16.31
CA ASN A 21 -41.76 -90.28 15.85
C ASN A 21 -42.80 -89.54 15.01
N ALA A 22 -43.48 -90.21 14.09
CA ALA A 22 -44.51 -89.59 13.25
C ALA A 22 -45.70 -89.10 14.09
N ALA A 23 -46.17 -89.91 15.03
CA ALA A 23 -47.24 -89.54 15.95
C ALA A 23 -46.83 -88.40 16.90
N VAL A 24 -45.59 -88.39 17.39
CA VAL A 24 -45.05 -87.31 18.22
C VAL A 24 -44.89 -86.02 17.41
N ALA A 25 -44.42 -86.09 16.16
CA ALA A 25 -44.28 -84.93 15.29
C ALA A 25 -45.65 -84.29 14.97
N ASP A 26 -46.67 -85.11 14.69
CA ASP A 26 -48.04 -84.65 14.51
C ASP A 26 -48.53 -83.89 15.75
N ASN A 27 -48.38 -84.46 16.95
CA ASN A 27 -48.73 -83.77 18.20
C ASN A 27 -47.92 -82.47 18.42
N LEU A 28 -46.61 -82.47 18.13
CA LEU A 28 -45.78 -81.27 18.33
C LEU A 28 -46.10 -80.14 17.35
N VAL A 29 -46.54 -80.46 16.13
CA VAL A 29 -46.80 -79.48 15.07
C VAL A 29 -48.25 -79.01 15.08
N THR A 30 -49.21 -79.91 15.30
CA THR A 30 -50.66 -79.61 15.17
C THR A 30 -51.45 -79.75 16.47
N GLY A 31 -50.80 -80.14 17.57
CA GLY A 31 -51.45 -80.28 18.86
C GLY A 31 -51.62 -78.95 19.61
N GLU A 32 -52.73 -78.81 20.32
CA GLU A 32 -53.10 -77.57 21.04
C GLU A 32 -52.37 -77.39 22.39
N ALA A 33 -51.74 -78.44 22.94
CA ALA A 33 -51.04 -78.33 24.22
C ALA A 33 -49.68 -77.63 24.04
N PRO A 34 -49.20 -76.87 25.04
CA PRO A 34 -47.95 -76.10 24.93
C PRO A 34 -46.69 -76.98 24.86
N ALA A 35 -46.79 -78.25 25.26
CA ALA A 35 -45.71 -79.21 25.18
C ALA A 35 -46.23 -80.64 25.08
N TYR A 36 -45.46 -81.51 24.41
CA TYR A 36 -45.68 -82.95 24.31
C TYR A 36 -44.38 -83.71 24.58
N ASN A 37 -44.48 -84.92 25.13
CA ASN A 37 -43.31 -85.78 25.31
C ASN A 37 -42.83 -86.36 23.99
N ASP A 38 -41.52 -86.35 23.76
CA ASP A 38 -40.90 -87.06 22.66
C ASP A 38 -40.96 -88.58 22.85
N ARG A 39 -40.54 -89.35 21.84
CA ARG A 39 -40.58 -90.82 21.92
C ARG A 39 -39.66 -91.44 23.00
N LEU A 40 -38.79 -90.64 23.60
CA LEU A 40 -37.93 -91.04 24.73
C LEU A 40 -38.45 -90.50 26.07
N GLY A 41 -39.65 -89.92 26.08
CA GLY A 41 -40.31 -89.40 27.27
C GLY A 41 -39.84 -88.02 27.72
N LYS A 42 -39.05 -87.29 26.91
CA LYS A 42 -38.63 -85.92 27.26
C LYS A 42 -39.66 -84.90 26.77
N SER A 43 -40.10 -84.01 27.64
CA SER A 43 -41.02 -82.93 27.26
C SER A 43 -40.36 -81.97 26.25
N ARG A 44 -41.04 -81.71 25.15
CA ARG A 44 -40.66 -80.78 24.09
C ARG A 44 -41.77 -79.76 23.88
N LYS A 45 -41.38 -78.52 23.63
CA LYS A 45 -42.33 -77.45 23.29
C LYS A 45 -42.96 -77.74 21.93
N SER A 46 -44.28 -77.57 21.83
CA SER A 46 -45.01 -77.64 20.55
C SER A 46 -44.88 -76.34 19.77
N TRP A 47 -45.34 -76.31 18.52
CA TRP A 47 -45.51 -75.07 17.77
C TRP A 47 -46.45 -74.10 18.48
N GLN A 48 -47.62 -74.55 18.95
CA GLN A 48 -48.54 -73.72 19.73
C GLN A 48 -47.85 -73.10 20.97
N GLY A 49 -47.09 -73.90 21.73
CA GLY A 49 -46.38 -73.38 22.90
C GLY A 49 -45.25 -72.39 22.56
N MET A 50 -44.62 -72.53 21.39
CA MET A 50 -43.66 -71.54 20.88
C MET A 50 -44.35 -70.27 20.38
N GLU A 51 -45.51 -70.39 19.72
CA GLU A 51 -46.33 -69.27 19.26
C GLU A 51 -46.90 -68.46 20.43
N ASP A 52 -47.38 -69.13 21.49
CA ASP A 52 -47.89 -68.49 22.70
C ASP A 52 -46.81 -67.69 23.43
N GLU A 53 -45.62 -68.28 23.60
CA GLU A 53 -44.49 -67.58 24.19
C GLU A 53 -43.99 -66.44 23.31
N PHE A 54 -44.00 -66.62 21.99
CA PHE A 54 -43.64 -65.56 21.05
C PHE A 54 -44.66 -64.41 21.10
N ALA A 55 -45.96 -64.72 21.14
CA ALA A 55 -47.02 -63.72 21.28
C ALA A 55 -46.93 -62.98 22.63
N ALA A 56 -46.65 -63.69 23.73
CA ALA A 56 -46.41 -63.09 25.04
C ALA A 56 -45.16 -62.19 25.03
N PHE A 57 -44.08 -62.64 24.39
CA PHE A 57 -42.87 -61.85 24.21
C PHE A 57 -43.15 -60.57 23.41
N ILE A 58 -43.83 -60.67 22.27
CA ILE A 58 -44.23 -59.50 21.45
C ILE A 58 -45.13 -58.56 22.25
N ALA A 59 -46.12 -59.07 22.97
CA ALA A 59 -47.01 -58.27 23.83
C ALA A 59 -46.25 -57.53 24.95
N SER A 60 -45.21 -58.15 25.51
CA SER A 60 -44.34 -57.55 26.54
C SER A 60 -43.21 -56.66 25.99
N SER A 61 -42.96 -56.69 24.68
CA SER A 61 -41.82 -55.99 24.07
C SER A 61 -42.05 -54.49 23.85
N GLY A 62 -43.32 -54.04 23.88
CA GLY A 62 -43.70 -52.63 23.83
C GLY A 62 -43.82 -52.00 25.21
N TYR A 63 -43.90 -50.66 25.24
CA TYR A 63 -44.27 -49.94 26.46
C TYR A 63 -45.75 -50.17 26.79
N GLU A 64 -46.04 -50.66 28.00
CA GLU A 64 -47.39 -50.87 28.51
C GLU A 64 -47.83 -49.64 29.31
N PHE A 65 -48.85 -48.92 28.84
CA PHE A 65 -49.32 -47.71 29.52
C PHE A 65 -50.31 -48.03 30.64
N LEU A 66 -49.92 -47.77 31.89
CA LEU A 66 -50.72 -48.04 33.10
C LEU A 66 -51.66 -46.88 33.48
N GLY A 67 -51.58 -45.75 32.78
CA GLY A 67 -52.45 -44.58 33.01
C GLY A 67 -51.70 -43.33 33.48
N ASN A 68 -52.47 -42.27 33.77
CA ASN A 68 -51.91 -41.05 34.34
C ASN A 68 -51.42 -41.33 35.77
N TYR A 69 -50.29 -40.76 36.13
CA TYR A 69 -49.67 -40.93 37.44
C TYR A 69 -50.63 -40.52 38.58
N ALA A 70 -50.81 -41.44 39.53
CA ALA A 70 -51.61 -41.28 40.74
C ALA A 70 -51.05 -42.23 41.83
N ALA A 71 -51.49 -42.08 43.08
CA ALA A 71 -51.15 -43.03 44.14
C ALA A 71 -51.75 -44.42 43.86
N GLY A 72 -51.03 -45.48 44.18
CA GLY A 72 -51.55 -46.86 44.19
C GLY A 72 -51.48 -47.62 42.86
N ILE A 73 -50.73 -47.13 41.87
CA ILE A 73 -50.49 -47.85 40.61
C ILE A 73 -49.36 -48.86 40.85
N GLU A 74 -49.64 -50.14 40.68
CA GLU A 74 -48.66 -51.21 40.80
C GLU A 74 -47.95 -51.44 39.46
N ILE A 75 -46.62 -51.34 39.49
CA ILE A 75 -45.73 -51.59 38.36
C ILE A 75 -45.05 -52.93 38.60
N THR A 76 -45.27 -53.86 37.70
CA THR A 76 -44.78 -55.24 37.75
C THR A 76 -43.72 -55.53 36.67
N GLY A 77 -43.56 -54.63 35.69
CA GLY A 77 -42.60 -54.78 34.59
C GLY A 77 -41.85 -53.48 34.28
N TYR A 78 -40.57 -53.59 33.89
CA TYR A 78 -39.76 -52.42 33.52
C TYR A 78 -40.21 -51.75 32.20
N ASN A 79 -41.00 -52.44 31.39
CA ASN A 79 -41.62 -51.93 30.17
C ASN A 79 -42.95 -51.18 30.45
N GLN A 80 -43.42 -51.15 31.70
CA GLN A 80 -44.62 -50.40 32.04
C GLN A 80 -44.31 -48.92 32.26
N VAL A 81 -45.18 -48.07 31.75
CA VAL A 81 -45.06 -46.61 31.79
C VAL A 81 -46.30 -45.96 32.39
N VAL A 82 -46.08 -44.91 33.16
CA VAL A 82 -47.12 -43.98 33.62
C VAL A 82 -46.91 -42.63 32.94
N ARG A 83 -47.95 -41.78 32.87
CA ARG A 83 -47.84 -40.45 32.26
C ARG A 83 -48.08 -39.36 33.28
N ASP A 84 -47.23 -38.35 33.33
CA ASP A 84 -47.45 -37.20 34.23
C ASP A 84 -48.53 -36.24 33.70
N THR A 85 -48.80 -35.19 34.48
CA THR A 85 -49.79 -34.15 34.12
C THR A 85 -49.38 -33.31 32.92
N SER A 86 -48.10 -33.30 32.55
CA SER A 86 -47.55 -32.60 31.38
C SER A 86 -47.56 -33.45 30.11
N GLY A 87 -47.92 -34.73 30.23
CA GLY A 87 -48.00 -35.67 29.12
C GLY A 87 -46.73 -36.49 28.90
N GLU A 88 -45.72 -36.39 29.76
CA GLU A 88 -44.47 -37.14 29.66
C GLU A 88 -44.63 -38.56 30.19
N PHE A 89 -44.06 -39.55 29.50
CA PHE A 89 -44.06 -40.94 29.94
C PHE A 89 -42.85 -41.22 30.85
N TRP A 90 -43.09 -41.97 31.92
CA TRP A 90 -42.10 -42.36 32.91
C TRP A 90 -42.15 -43.86 33.14
N ARG A 91 -40.99 -44.51 33.31
CA ARG A 91 -40.87 -45.93 33.70
C ARG A 91 -40.11 -46.06 35.00
N VAL A 92 -40.29 -47.18 35.69
CA VAL A 92 -39.48 -47.50 36.87
C VAL A 92 -37.99 -47.61 36.50
N SER A 93 -37.13 -47.05 37.34
CA SER A 93 -35.67 -47.12 37.21
C SER A 93 -35.20 -48.57 37.32
N GLY A 94 -34.16 -48.94 36.57
CA GLY A 94 -33.56 -50.28 36.67
C GLY A 94 -32.90 -50.55 38.04
N SER A 95 -32.73 -49.54 38.87
CA SER A 95 -32.23 -49.65 40.25
C SER A 95 -33.34 -49.87 41.30
N THR A 96 -34.60 -49.86 40.89
CA THR A 96 -35.76 -50.04 41.76
C THR A 96 -36.31 -51.45 41.58
N ASP A 97 -36.49 -52.15 42.69
CA ASP A 97 -37.06 -53.50 42.70
C ASP A 97 -38.53 -53.47 42.28
N LEU A 98 -38.94 -54.50 41.52
CA LEU A 98 -40.33 -54.73 41.15
C LEU A 98 -40.92 -55.86 42.04
N PRO A 99 -42.23 -55.80 42.38
CA PRO A 99 -43.18 -54.77 41.99
C PRO A 99 -42.99 -53.46 42.77
N TYR A 100 -43.30 -52.33 42.15
CA TYR A 100 -43.26 -51.00 42.75
C TYR A 100 -44.65 -50.36 42.72
N THR A 101 -45.13 -49.86 43.85
CA THR A 101 -46.40 -49.13 43.92
C THR A 101 -46.16 -47.64 44.01
N THR A 102 -46.75 -46.85 43.11
CA THR A 102 -46.63 -45.38 43.14
C THR A 102 -47.19 -44.80 44.45
N THR A 103 -46.46 -43.89 45.07
CA THR A 103 -46.88 -43.19 46.29
C THR A 103 -47.86 -42.06 46.02
N GLY A 104 -47.89 -41.54 44.78
CA GLY A 104 -48.67 -40.36 44.40
C GLY A 104 -48.10 -39.03 44.93
N ALA A 105 -46.88 -39.03 45.47
CA ALA A 105 -46.20 -37.83 45.97
C ALA A 105 -45.64 -36.93 44.84
N GLY A 106 -45.65 -37.42 43.59
CA GLY A 106 -45.09 -36.74 42.42
C GLY A 106 -43.89 -37.50 41.84
N LEU A 107 -43.70 -37.41 40.52
CA LEU A 107 -42.56 -38.00 39.82
C LEU A 107 -41.34 -37.06 39.85
N PRO A 108 -40.10 -37.57 39.86
CA PRO A 108 -39.69 -38.97 39.96
C PRO A 108 -39.52 -39.39 41.43
N GLU A 109 -40.47 -40.15 41.99
CA GLU A 109 -40.56 -40.54 43.40
C GLU A 109 -39.22 -40.98 44.02
N GLY A 110 -38.46 -40.04 44.60
CA GLY A 110 -37.13 -40.32 45.14
C GLY A 110 -36.19 -41.04 44.16
N ALA A 111 -36.25 -40.72 42.86
CA ALA A 111 -35.52 -41.36 41.76
C ALA A 111 -35.95 -42.80 41.39
N ALA A 112 -37.08 -43.30 41.91
CA ALA A 112 -37.63 -44.60 41.52
C ALA A 112 -38.14 -44.65 40.06
N PHE A 113 -38.33 -43.48 39.43
CA PHE A 113 -38.75 -43.34 38.04
C PHE A 113 -37.74 -42.57 37.21
N VAL A 114 -37.65 -42.93 35.93
CA VAL A 114 -36.90 -42.23 34.90
C VAL A 114 -37.83 -41.88 33.75
N SER A 115 -37.66 -40.68 33.17
CA SER A 115 -38.44 -40.30 31.99
C SER A 115 -38.09 -41.21 30.81
N VAL A 116 -39.11 -41.57 30.04
CA VAL A 116 -39.02 -42.29 28.76
C VAL A 116 -39.02 -41.31 27.59
N GLY A 117 -39.43 -40.06 27.80
CA GLY A 117 -39.57 -39.07 26.76
C GLY A 117 -38.27 -38.36 26.40
N ASP A 118 -37.92 -38.41 25.12
CA ASP A 118 -37.04 -37.44 24.46
C ASP A 118 -37.74 -36.06 24.33
N ALA A 119 -39.01 -35.92 24.74
CA ALA A 119 -39.75 -34.66 24.57
C ALA A 119 -39.18 -33.53 25.42
N ALA A 120 -38.79 -33.79 26.68
CA ALA A 120 -38.10 -32.81 27.51
C ALA A 120 -36.73 -32.44 26.90
N LEU A 121 -35.92 -33.44 26.53
CA LEU A 121 -34.62 -33.21 25.89
C LEU A 121 -34.75 -32.42 24.58
N ARG A 122 -35.73 -32.74 23.72
CA ARG A 122 -36.03 -31.97 22.49
C ARG A 122 -36.44 -30.53 22.79
N GLN A 123 -37.26 -30.31 23.81
CA GLN A 123 -37.63 -28.97 24.23
C GLN A 123 -36.41 -28.19 24.74
N GLU A 124 -35.53 -28.81 25.52
CA GLU A 124 -34.32 -28.15 26.01
C GLU A 124 -33.30 -27.89 24.90
N LEU A 125 -33.11 -28.83 23.97
CA LEU A 125 -32.26 -28.68 22.78
C LEU A 125 -32.77 -27.60 21.82
N ALA A 126 -34.09 -27.40 21.73
CA ALA A 126 -34.69 -26.38 20.89
C ALA A 126 -34.52 -24.94 21.42
N ARG A 127 -34.13 -24.77 22.69
CA ARG A 127 -33.93 -23.44 23.29
C ARG A 127 -32.56 -22.87 22.93
N THR A 128 -32.45 -21.56 22.96
CA THR A 128 -31.14 -20.89 22.94
C THR A 128 -30.47 -21.01 24.31
N VAL A 129 -29.14 -20.88 24.37
CA VAL A 129 -28.40 -20.91 25.64
C VAL A 129 -28.78 -19.72 26.54
N ALA A 130 -29.22 -18.61 25.96
CA ALA A 130 -29.73 -17.46 26.71
C ALA A 130 -31.07 -17.74 27.43
N SER A 131 -31.86 -18.71 26.97
CA SER A 131 -33.23 -18.97 27.46
C SER A 131 -33.44 -20.39 27.99
N GLY A 132 -32.39 -21.20 28.08
CA GLY A 132 -32.41 -22.62 28.42
C GLY A 132 -31.02 -23.24 28.32
N GLN A 133 -30.93 -24.51 27.91
CA GLN A 133 -29.63 -25.20 27.76
C GLN A 133 -29.18 -25.34 26.30
N GLY A 134 -30.08 -25.66 25.36
CA GLY A 134 -29.77 -25.66 23.93
C GLY A 134 -28.52 -26.46 23.58
N ALA A 135 -27.63 -25.85 22.78
CA ALA A 135 -26.34 -26.43 22.40
C ALA A 135 -25.44 -26.81 23.59
N ASN A 136 -25.64 -26.24 24.79
CA ASN A 136 -24.86 -26.56 25.99
C ASN A 136 -25.09 -28.01 26.49
N LEU A 137 -26.18 -28.66 26.05
CA LEU A 137 -26.44 -30.07 26.35
C LEU A 137 -25.56 -31.04 25.54
N VAL A 138 -24.93 -30.56 24.47
CA VAL A 138 -24.17 -31.39 23.54
C VAL A 138 -22.68 -31.13 23.74
N ASN A 139 -21.96 -32.14 24.22
CA ASN A 139 -20.52 -32.04 24.44
C ASN A 139 -19.77 -31.68 23.14
N GLY A 140 -18.94 -30.64 23.19
CA GLY A 140 -18.16 -30.15 22.05
C GLY A 140 -18.95 -29.33 21.02
N ALA A 141 -20.25 -29.09 21.22
CA ALA A 141 -21.02 -28.25 20.32
C ALA A 141 -20.60 -26.79 20.40
N THR A 142 -20.63 -26.11 19.25
CA THR A 142 -20.41 -24.66 19.18
C THR A 142 -21.72 -23.93 19.48
N ILE A 143 -21.67 -23.00 20.42
CA ILE A 143 -22.80 -22.11 20.74
C ILE A 143 -22.75 -20.91 19.79
N TYR A 144 -23.86 -20.63 19.10
CA TYR A 144 -23.99 -19.45 18.23
C TYR A 144 -24.61 -18.30 19.02
N VAL A 145 -23.98 -17.12 18.96
CA VAL A 145 -24.40 -15.93 19.69
C VAL A 145 -24.50 -14.75 18.74
N GLY A 146 -25.57 -13.96 18.82
CA GLY A 146 -25.89 -12.92 17.84
C GLY A 146 -25.17 -11.59 18.07
N SER A 147 -24.74 -11.30 19.30
CA SER A 147 -24.12 -10.03 19.65
C SER A 147 -23.13 -10.14 20.82
N VAL A 148 -22.25 -9.15 20.96
CA VAL A 148 -21.35 -9.05 22.12
C VAL A 148 -22.14 -8.96 23.42
N ALA A 149 -23.22 -8.17 23.46
CA ALA A 149 -24.04 -8.00 24.65
C ALA A 149 -24.72 -9.31 25.10
N GLU A 150 -25.18 -10.12 24.14
CA GLU A 150 -25.71 -11.46 24.44
C GLU A 150 -24.61 -12.36 25.01
N LEU A 151 -23.41 -12.35 24.43
CA LEU A 151 -22.29 -13.16 24.92
C LEU A 151 -21.90 -12.77 26.35
N GLU A 152 -21.80 -11.48 26.65
CA GLU A 152 -21.50 -10.97 28.00
C GLU A 152 -22.52 -11.43 29.05
N ALA A 153 -23.79 -11.60 28.67
CA ALA A 153 -24.83 -12.04 29.57
C ALA A 153 -24.81 -13.55 29.87
N LEU A 154 -24.06 -14.35 29.10
CA LEU A 154 -24.01 -15.80 29.29
C LEU A 154 -23.11 -16.20 30.46
N SER A 155 -23.37 -17.38 31.03
CA SER A 155 -22.52 -18.04 32.02
C SER A 155 -22.06 -19.39 31.49
N LEU A 156 -20.91 -19.41 30.83
CA LEU A 156 -20.38 -20.61 30.16
C LEU A 156 -19.17 -21.19 30.90
N ALA A 157 -19.03 -22.51 30.85
CA ALA A 157 -17.88 -23.22 31.42
C ALA A 157 -16.63 -23.05 30.54
N VAL A 158 -15.45 -23.25 31.14
CA VAL A 158 -14.16 -23.24 30.42
C VAL A 158 -14.13 -24.35 29.36
N GLY A 159 -13.59 -24.05 28.19
CA GLY A 159 -13.47 -24.98 27.06
C GLY A 159 -14.67 -24.99 26.12
N VAL A 160 -15.76 -24.28 26.45
CA VAL A 160 -16.92 -24.15 25.56
C VAL A 160 -16.55 -23.32 24.33
N ASN A 161 -16.89 -23.83 23.15
CA ASN A 161 -16.69 -23.13 21.87
C ASN A 161 -17.90 -22.24 21.58
N VAL A 162 -17.64 -20.99 21.24
CA VAL A 162 -18.67 -20.02 20.91
C VAL A 162 -18.32 -19.33 19.59
N ARG A 163 -19.30 -19.25 18.70
CA ARG A 163 -19.23 -18.47 17.47
C ARG A 163 -20.08 -17.24 17.60
N LEU A 164 -19.43 -16.08 17.56
CA LEU A 164 -20.10 -14.80 17.43
C LEU A 164 -20.54 -14.63 15.96
N THR A 165 -21.83 -14.38 15.76
CA THR A 165 -22.48 -14.23 14.44
C THR A 165 -22.87 -12.79 14.12
N ASP A 166 -22.43 -11.86 14.97
CA ASP A 166 -22.52 -10.41 14.73
C ASP A 166 -21.96 -10.07 13.33
N GLN A 167 -22.71 -9.27 12.56
CA GLN A 167 -22.36 -8.96 11.16
C GLN A 167 -20.96 -8.35 11.00
N VAL A 168 -20.49 -7.59 12.00
CA VAL A 168 -19.19 -6.90 11.96
C VAL A 168 -18.12 -7.70 12.71
N ARG A 169 -18.48 -8.21 13.89
CA ARG A 169 -17.55 -8.81 14.85
C ARG A 169 -17.47 -10.34 14.76
N PHE A 170 -18.01 -10.94 13.70
CA PHE A 170 -18.10 -12.38 13.54
C PHE A 170 -16.78 -13.12 13.82
N GLY A 171 -16.88 -14.33 14.34
CA GLY A 171 -15.76 -15.25 14.48
C GLY A 171 -15.89 -16.22 15.64
N ASP A 172 -14.97 -17.17 15.67
CA ASP A 172 -14.94 -18.26 16.62
C ASP A 172 -14.01 -17.93 17.80
N GLY A 173 -14.25 -18.57 18.93
CA GLY A 173 -13.40 -18.50 20.10
C GLY A 173 -13.85 -19.45 21.20
N THR A 174 -13.02 -19.57 22.23
CA THR A 174 -13.21 -20.52 23.32
C THR A 174 -13.25 -19.80 24.66
N VAL A 175 -14.10 -20.29 25.57
CA VAL A 175 -14.20 -19.77 26.93
C VAL A 175 -13.01 -20.22 27.77
N LYS A 176 -12.39 -19.26 28.47
CA LYS A 176 -11.25 -19.42 29.36
C LYS A 176 -11.55 -18.81 30.73
N SER A 177 -10.75 -19.16 31.73
CA SER A 177 -10.83 -18.62 33.10
C SER A 177 -9.69 -17.64 33.39
N GLY A 178 -9.87 -16.86 34.46
CA GLY A 178 -8.90 -15.86 34.91
C GLY A 178 -9.19 -14.45 34.39
N THR A 179 -8.24 -13.55 34.57
CA THR A 179 -8.37 -12.15 34.14
C THR A 179 -7.81 -11.99 32.72
N PRO A 180 -8.62 -11.63 31.71
CA PRO A 180 -8.12 -11.39 30.37
C PRO A 180 -7.26 -10.13 30.30
N PRO A 181 -6.39 -10.00 29.28
CA PRO A 181 -5.77 -8.73 28.93
C PRO A 181 -6.82 -7.63 28.68
N SER A 182 -6.45 -6.37 28.91
CA SER A 182 -7.34 -5.23 28.68
C SER A 182 -7.74 -5.12 27.21
N ASP A 183 -9.03 -5.22 26.95
CA ASP A 183 -9.66 -5.02 25.64
C ASP A 183 -10.96 -4.22 25.80
N PRO A 184 -10.89 -2.89 25.92
CA PRO A 184 -12.08 -2.05 26.12
C PRO A 184 -13.09 -2.14 24.98
N GLN A 185 -12.63 -2.49 23.77
CA GLN A 185 -13.48 -2.62 22.59
C GLN A 185 -14.03 -4.04 22.42
N LYS A 186 -13.68 -4.99 23.30
CA LYS A 186 -14.27 -6.32 23.37
C LYS A 186 -14.21 -7.06 22.03
N GLY A 187 -13.08 -6.94 21.32
CA GLY A 187 -12.92 -7.57 20.01
C GLY A 187 -12.30 -8.95 20.08
N VAL A 188 -11.41 -9.16 21.04
CA VAL A 188 -10.71 -10.40 21.30
C VAL A 188 -11.16 -11.04 22.59
N PHE A 189 -11.22 -10.25 23.67
CA PHE A 189 -11.54 -10.74 25.00
C PHE A 189 -12.90 -10.19 25.42
N ILE A 190 -13.83 -11.08 25.76
CA ILE A 190 -15.18 -10.72 26.18
C ILE A 190 -15.47 -11.41 27.50
N THR A 191 -15.55 -10.64 28.59
CA THR A 191 -15.87 -11.17 29.92
C THR A 191 -17.35 -11.56 29.99
N LEU A 192 -17.61 -12.75 30.50
CA LEU A 192 -18.93 -13.34 30.67
C LEU A 192 -19.50 -13.04 32.06
N ALA A 193 -20.81 -13.22 32.26
CA ALA A 193 -21.50 -12.90 33.51
C ALA A 193 -20.97 -13.66 34.74
N ASN A 194 -20.40 -14.85 34.53
CA ASN A 194 -19.79 -15.68 35.58
C ASN A 194 -18.31 -15.36 35.84
N GLY A 195 -17.72 -14.36 35.17
CA GLY A 195 -16.33 -13.94 35.33
C GLY A 195 -15.32 -14.73 34.49
N ASN A 196 -15.74 -15.79 33.78
CA ASN A 196 -14.93 -16.36 32.69
C ASN A 196 -14.87 -15.36 31.52
N TYR A 197 -14.02 -15.61 30.52
CA TYR A 197 -13.99 -14.79 29.31
C TYR A 197 -13.93 -15.65 28.06
N TRP A 198 -14.59 -15.20 27.01
CA TRP A 198 -14.38 -15.72 25.67
C TRP A 198 -13.14 -15.08 25.06
N GLU A 199 -12.26 -15.91 24.52
CA GLU A 199 -11.10 -15.46 23.74
C GLU A 199 -11.27 -15.88 22.28
N ARG A 200 -11.19 -14.90 21.38
CA ARG A 200 -11.21 -15.12 19.94
C ARG A 200 -10.04 -16.00 19.48
N ASP A 201 -10.36 -17.00 18.68
CA ASP A 201 -9.38 -17.83 17.99
C ASP A 201 -8.68 -17.00 16.91
N ARG A 202 -7.37 -16.76 17.09
CA ARG A 202 -6.56 -15.98 16.15
C ARG A 202 -5.07 -16.32 16.26
N GLU A 203 -4.34 -15.95 15.22
CA GLU A 203 -2.89 -15.78 15.30
C GLU A 203 -2.55 -14.60 16.23
N PRO A 204 -1.69 -14.78 17.26
CA PRO A 204 -1.44 -13.74 18.26
C PRO A 204 -0.89 -12.43 17.70
N ASN A 205 -0.15 -12.50 16.58
CA ASN A 205 0.48 -11.35 15.90
C ASN A 205 -0.37 -10.75 14.78
N LEU A 206 -1.64 -11.12 14.67
CA LEU A 206 -2.58 -10.61 13.66
C LEU A 206 -3.85 -10.09 14.35
N THR A 207 -4.22 -8.85 14.05
CA THR A 207 -5.49 -8.27 14.50
C THR A 207 -6.27 -7.66 13.34
N LYS A 208 -7.60 -7.52 13.50
CA LYS A 208 -8.48 -6.92 12.51
C LYS A 208 -9.36 -5.86 13.19
N PRO A 209 -9.41 -4.61 12.70
CA PRO A 209 -10.28 -3.58 13.31
C PRO A 209 -11.75 -4.00 13.41
N ARG A 210 -12.25 -4.79 12.46
CA ARG A 210 -13.63 -5.32 12.50
C ARG A 210 -13.98 -6.10 13.76
N TRP A 211 -13.02 -6.81 14.35
CA TRP A 211 -13.26 -7.50 15.61
C TRP A 211 -13.65 -6.54 16.72
N PHE A 212 -13.12 -5.32 16.68
CA PHE A 212 -13.37 -4.24 17.63
C PHE A 212 -14.52 -3.32 17.20
N GLY A 213 -15.29 -3.70 16.17
CA GLY A 213 -16.41 -2.94 15.64
C GLY A 213 -16.07 -1.99 14.49
N GLY A 214 -14.82 -1.96 14.02
CA GLY A 214 -14.44 -1.10 12.89
C GLY A 214 -15.04 -1.59 11.57
N SER A 215 -15.80 -0.75 10.88
CA SER A 215 -16.43 -1.06 9.59
C SER A 215 -16.80 0.20 8.80
N SER A 216 -17.13 0.03 7.52
CA SER A 216 -17.68 1.13 6.71
C SER A 216 -19.02 1.67 7.22
N ALA A 217 -19.74 0.91 8.05
CA ALA A 217 -20.99 1.33 8.68
C ALA A 217 -20.79 2.03 10.05
N ALA A 218 -19.61 1.87 10.66
CA ALA A 218 -19.28 2.49 11.95
C ALA A 218 -18.91 3.96 11.78
N THR A 219 -19.10 4.75 12.84
CA THR A 219 -18.68 6.16 12.85
C THR A 219 -17.15 6.30 12.81
N GLU A 220 -16.67 7.45 12.36
CA GLU A 220 -15.23 7.73 12.25
C GLU A 220 -14.48 7.57 13.58
N THR A 221 -15.14 7.96 14.68
CA THR A 221 -14.61 7.81 16.05
C THR A 221 -14.52 6.34 16.45
N GLU A 222 -15.56 5.55 16.19
CA GLU A 222 -15.58 4.11 16.49
C GLU A 222 -14.50 3.37 15.71
N ASN A 223 -14.35 3.68 14.42
CA ASN A 223 -13.28 3.13 13.59
C ASN A 223 -11.89 3.51 14.10
N THR A 224 -11.68 4.77 14.51
CA THR A 224 -10.42 5.20 15.10
C THR A 224 -10.09 4.37 16.35
N LEU A 225 -11.07 4.18 17.25
CA LEU A 225 -10.91 3.36 18.45
C LEU A 225 -10.67 1.88 18.12
N ALA A 226 -11.33 1.35 17.09
CA ALA A 226 -11.18 -0.03 16.66
C ALA A 226 -9.78 -0.32 16.10
N VAL A 227 -9.24 0.57 15.26
CA VAL A 227 -7.86 0.43 14.74
C VAL A 227 -6.84 0.56 15.87
N GLN A 228 -7.03 1.51 16.80
CA GLN A 228 -6.14 1.65 17.94
C GLN A 228 -6.21 0.42 18.87
N ALA A 229 -7.40 -0.15 19.10
CA ALA A 229 -7.57 -1.38 19.88
C ALA A 229 -6.87 -2.58 19.20
N ALA A 230 -7.00 -2.70 17.88
CA ALA A 230 -6.31 -3.73 17.10
C ALA A 230 -4.78 -3.63 17.25
N HIS A 231 -4.22 -2.42 17.24
CA HIS A 231 -2.80 -2.20 17.52
C HIS A 231 -2.41 -2.55 18.97
N ASN A 232 -3.21 -2.11 19.93
CA ASN A 232 -2.89 -2.25 21.35
C ASN A 232 -2.76 -3.71 21.79
N LEU A 233 -3.54 -4.60 21.18
CA LEU A 233 -3.53 -6.04 21.47
C LEU A 233 -2.48 -6.87 20.73
N LEU A 234 -1.69 -6.26 19.83
CA LEU A 234 -0.54 -6.96 19.25
C LEU A 234 0.56 -7.20 20.29
N PRO A 235 1.42 -8.22 20.12
CA PRO A 235 2.58 -8.45 20.98
C PRO A 235 3.53 -7.24 21.00
N SER A 236 4.38 -7.13 22.04
CA SER A 236 5.37 -6.04 22.16
C SER A 236 6.38 -6.01 21.00
N THR A 237 6.63 -7.15 20.36
CA THR A 237 7.49 -7.26 19.17
C THR A 237 6.86 -6.68 17.90
N GLY A 238 5.56 -6.39 17.92
CA GLY A 238 4.80 -5.93 16.77
C GLY A 238 3.96 -7.03 16.11
N GLY A 239 3.37 -6.71 14.96
CA GLY A 239 2.53 -7.62 14.20
C GLY A 239 1.81 -6.96 13.04
N ALA A 240 0.76 -7.61 12.55
CA ALA A 240 -0.01 -7.16 11.40
C ALA A 240 -1.43 -6.75 11.81
N ILE A 241 -1.89 -5.61 11.29
CA ILE A 241 -3.28 -5.19 11.34
C ILE A 241 -3.86 -5.36 9.94
N TYR A 242 -4.89 -6.18 9.84
CA TYR A 242 -5.51 -6.53 8.57
C TYR A 242 -6.87 -5.83 8.39
N ILE A 243 -6.96 -5.02 7.34
CA ILE A 243 -8.08 -4.13 7.01
C ILE A 243 -8.62 -4.57 5.65
N ASP A 244 -9.83 -5.12 5.58
CA ASP A 244 -10.36 -5.74 4.35
C ASP A 244 -11.36 -4.88 3.58
N GLU A 245 -11.72 -3.72 4.12
CA GLU A 245 -12.62 -2.73 3.54
C GLU A 245 -12.06 -1.32 3.77
N LEU A 246 -12.68 -0.31 3.16
CA LEU A 246 -12.39 1.09 3.45
C LEU A 246 -13.15 1.50 4.71
N ILE A 247 -12.43 1.96 5.73
CA ILE A 247 -13.04 2.50 6.95
C ILE A 247 -12.58 3.94 7.18
N GLU A 248 -13.50 4.79 7.62
CA GLU A 248 -13.23 6.21 7.86
C GLU A 248 -12.77 6.44 9.30
N CYS A 249 -11.76 7.27 9.54
CA CYS A 249 -11.21 7.62 10.85
C CYS A 249 -11.06 9.15 10.97
N SER A 250 -11.18 9.67 12.19
CA SER A 250 -11.12 11.11 12.46
C SER A 250 -9.99 11.50 13.42
N GLY A 251 -9.57 10.59 14.31
CA GLY A 251 -8.51 10.84 15.28
C GLY A 251 -7.14 10.31 14.85
N SER A 252 -6.08 10.89 15.43
CA SER A 252 -4.71 10.38 15.25
C SER A 252 -4.57 8.96 15.77
N LEU A 253 -3.86 8.11 15.02
CA LEU A 253 -3.48 6.77 15.44
C LEU A 253 -2.03 6.76 15.92
N SER A 254 -1.80 6.17 17.08
CA SER A 254 -0.46 6.05 17.67
C SER A 254 0.00 4.60 17.61
N PHE A 255 0.94 4.32 16.71
CA PHE A 255 1.57 3.02 16.58
C PHE A 255 2.88 2.99 17.36
N THR A 256 2.86 2.30 18.49
CA THR A 256 3.96 2.21 19.46
C THR A 256 4.75 0.91 19.35
N LYS A 257 4.62 0.20 18.22
CA LYS A 257 5.22 -1.09 17.91
C LYS A 257 5.58 -1.14 16.43
N ASN A 258 6.39 -2.11 16.01
CA ASN A 258 6.61 -2.38 14.58
C ASN A 258 5.32 -2.95 13.98
N ILE A 259 4.82 -2.36 12.88
CA ILE A 259 3.50 -2.70 12.35
C ILE A 259 3.55 -2.92 10.85
N LEU A 260 2.86 -3.98 10.42
CA LEU A 260 2.39 -4.15 9.05
C LEU A 260 0.89 -3.81 8.99
N LEU A 261 0.53 -2.76 8.27
CA LEU A 261 -0.84 -2.54 7.84
C LEU A 261 -1.04 -3.27 6.51
N LYS A 262 -2.00 -4.20 6.47
CA LYS A 262 -2.25 -5.02 5.30
C LYS A 262 -3.70 -4.94 4.86
N GLY A 263 -3.92 -4.69 3.58
CA GLY A 263 -5.22 -4.84 2.94
C GLY A 263 -5.32 -6.03 2.00
N ASN A 264 -6.38 -5.99 1.19
CA ASN A 264 -6.69 -6.94 0.14
C ASN A 264 -6.49 -6.36 -1.26
N ASN A 265 -6.65 -5.05 -1.37
CA ASN A 265 -6.64 -4.34 -2.63
C ASN A 265 -6.26 -2.89 -2.37
N ARG A 266 -5.30 -2.38 -3.16
CA ARG A 266 -4.79 -1.01 -3.11
C ARG A 266 -5.86 0.08 -2.99
N ARG A 267 -7.04 -0.10 -3.60
CA ARG A 267 -8.15 0.87 -3.55
C ARG A 267 -9.44 0.33 -2.92
N GLY A 268 -9.51 -0.97 -2.63
CA GLY A 268 -10.73 -1.61 -2.08
C GLY A 268 -10.70 -1.77 -0.56
N SER A 269 -9.55 -1.55 0.05
CA SER A 269 -9.34 -1.68 1.49
C SER A 269 -8.37 -0.62 1.97
N GLY A 270 -8.60 -0.06 3.16
CA GLY A 270 -7.78 1.07 3.58
C GLY A 270 -8.35 1.88 4.73
N LEU A 271 -7.62 2.94 5.04
CA LEU A 271 -8.02 3.95 6.02
C LEU A 271 -8.25 5.27 5.31
N VAL A 272 -9.41 5.88 5.57
CA VAL A 272 -9.80 7.19 5.01
C VAL A 272 -9.89 8.18 6.17
N TYR A 273 -9.14 9.27 6.12
CA TYR A 273 -9.01 10.23 7.20
C TYR A 273 -9.74 11.52 6.91
N THR A 274 -10.78 11.79 7.70
CA THR A 274 -11.65 12.96 7.55
C THR A 274 -11.16 14.18 8.33
N GLY A 275 -10.39 13.95 9.39
CA GLY A 275 -9.76 15.00 10.20
C GLY A 275 -8.37 15.41 9.70
N ILE A 276 -7.73 16.33 10.42
CA ILE A 276 -6.32 16.70 10.22
C ILE A 276 -5.33 15.68 10.84
N GLY A 277 -5.86 14.57 11.37
CA GLY A 277 -5.15 13.59 12.21
C GLY A 277 -3.98 12.91 11.49
N THR A 278 -3.01 12.48 12.29
CA THR A 278 -1.74 11.93 11.82
C THR A 278 -1.52 10.53 12.34
N PHE A 279 -0.94 9.68 11.50
CA PHE A 279 -0.33 8.43 11.91
C PHE A 279 1.00 8.71 12.59
N ILE A 280 1.06 8.54 13.91
CA ILE A 280 2.25 8.81 14.71
C ILE A 280 2.96 7.50 15.00
N THR A 281 4.23 7.39 14.60
CA THR A 281 5.03 6.21 14.93
C THR A 281 6.52 6.49 15.05
N ASN A 282 7.13 5.90 16.09
CA ASN A 282 8.58 5.85 16.25
C ASN A 282 9.14 4.46 15.91
N PHE A 283 8.35 3.65 15.22
CA PHE A 283 8.63 2.25 14.93
C PHE A 283 8.48 1.97 13.44
N PHE A 284 9.05 0.85 13.02
CA PHE A 284 9.01 0.45 11.62
C PHE A 284 7.56 0.23 11.17
N LEU A 285 7.16 0.93 10.10
CA LEU A 285 5.81 0.84 9.54
C LEU A 285 5.88 0.32 8.11
N VAL A 286 5.13 -0.74 7.85
CA VAL A 286 4.94 -1.30 6.51
C VAL A 286 3.49 -1.20 6.12
N ILE A 287 3.20 -0.76 4.90
CA ILE A 287 1.84 -0.69 4.34
C ILE A 287 1.78 -1.52 3.07
N MET A 288 0.89 -2.51 3.02
CA MET A 288 0.76 -3.41 1.88
C MET A 288 -0.68 -3.50 1.38
N ASP A 289 -0.83 -3.45 0.05
CA ASP A 289 -2.07 -3.78 -0.66
C ASP A 289 -3.32 -3.04 -0.14
N MET A 290 -3.16 -1.77 0.24
CA MET A 290 -4.23 -0.93 0.77
C MET A 290 -4.02 0.55 0.46
N SER A 291 -5.06 1.36 0.65
CA SER A 291 -4.96 2.82 0.63
C SER A 291 -4.91 3.42 2.03
N VAL A 292 -4.15 4.50 2.17
CA VAL A 292 -4.22 5.41 3.31
C VAL A 292 -4.40 6.82 2.75
N SER A 293 -5.61 7.36 2.91
CA SER A 293 -6.00 8.57 2.20
C SER A 293 -6.61 9.62 3.11
N GLY A 294 -6.35 10.89 2.84
CA GLY A 294 -7.19 11.98 3.35
C GLY A 294 -8.55 12.01 2.66
N LYS A 295 -9.52 12.63 3.31
CA LYS A 295 -10.84 12.98 2.78
C LYS A 295 -11.10 14.41 3.18
N SER A 296 -11.37 15.28 2.20
CA SER A 296 -11.72 16.65 2.53
C SER A 296 -13.06 16.67 3.27
N PRO A 297 -13.23 17.55 4.28
CA PRO A 297 -14.44 17.58 5.10
C PRO A 297 -15.76 17.69 4.31
N ASP A 298 -15.71 18.29 3.12
CA ASP A 298 -16.85 18.58 2.24
C ASP A 298 -16.79 17.85 0.88
N GLY A 299 -15.75 17.05 0.63
CA GLY A 299 -15.51 16.37 -0.66
C GLY A 299 -15.17 17.29 -1.84
N THR A 300 -15.03 18.61 -1.65
CA THR A 300 -14.86 19.58 -2.76
C THR A 300 -13.40 19.91 -3.08
N LEU A 301 -12.51 19.62 -2.14
CA LEU A 301 -11.11 19.99 -2.18
C LEU A 301 -10.27 18.91 -2.87
N PHE A 302 -9.21 19.36 -3.55
CA PHE A 302 -8.25 18.51 -4.25
C PHE A 302 -7.49 17.57 -3.30
N PHE A 303 -7.11 18.06 -2.12
CA PHE A 303 -6.64 17.25 -0.99
C PHE A 303 -7.20 17.76 0.34
N ASN A 304 -7.07 16.94 1.40
CA ASN A 304 -7.49 17.33 2.75
C ASN A 304 -6.54 18.38 3.34
N SER A 305 -6.89 19.66 3.23
CA SER A 305 -6.04 20.80 3.64
C SER A 305 -5.63 20.72 5.12
N GLY A 306 -4.36 20.98 5.43
CA GLY A 306 -3.82 20.94 6.79
C GLY A 306 -3.60 19.54 7.37
N SER A 307 -3.96 18.47 6.64
CA SER A 307 -3.76 17.10 7.08
C SER A 307 -2.31 16.63 6.90
N VAL A 308 -1.82 15.86 7.86
CA VAL A 308 -0.54 15.17 7.75
C VAL A 308 -0.80 13.67 7.85
N GLY A 309 -0.50 12.93 6.78
CA GLY A 309 -0.66 11.48 6.76
C GLY A 309 0.20 10.83 7.83
N PHE A 310 1.51 10.91 7.70
CA PHE A 310 2.45 10.23 8.59
C PHE A 310 3.39 11.22 9.25
N SER A 311 3.49 11.13 10.58
CA SER A 311 4.57 11.73 11.36
C SER A 311 5.37 10.58 11.95
N SER A 312 6.50 10.29 11.32
CA SER A 312 7.33 9.14 11.69
C SER A 312 8.75 9.57 12.03
N SER A 313 9.30 8.96 13.08
CA SER A 313 10.73 9.00 13.40
C SER A 313 11.49 7.71 13.02
N ALA A 314 10.83 6.79 12.32
CA ALA A 314 11.36 5.53 11.83
C ALA A 314 11.11 5.37 10.31
N SER A 315 11.60 4.30 9.70
CA SER A 315 11.34 4.07 8.27
C SER A 315 9.89 3.66 8.03
N ILE A 316 9.34 4.24 6.96
CA ILE A 316 8.09 3.79 6.34
C ILE A 316 8.44 3.00 5.08
N GLN A 317 7.84 1.83 4.93
CA GLN A 317 7.90 1.04 3.73
C GLN A 317 6.51 0.74 3.18
N THR A 318 6.42 0.66 1.86
CA THR A 318 5.15 0.38 1.19
C THR A 318 5.34 -0.59 0.04
N SER A 319 4.34 -1.43 -0.20
CA SER A 319 4.27 -2.32 -1.36
C SER A 319 2.85 -2.39 -1.88
N GLY A 320 2.63 -1.99 -3.13
CA GLY A 320 1.30 -2.01 -3.74
C GLY A 320 0.27 -1.12 -3.05
N ALA A 321 0.71 -0.07 -2.35
CA ALA A 321 -0.14 0.82 -1.57
C ALA A 321 -0.56 2.08 -2.35
N ALA A 322 -1.54 2.81 -1.82
CA ALA A 322 -1.91 4.14 -2.31
C ALA A 322 -1.97 5.15 -1.16
N LEU A 323 -1.16 6.20 -1.22
CA LEU A 323 -1.11 7.28 -0.26
C LEU A 323 -1.64 8.54 -0.94
N THR A 324 -2.88 8.95 -0.64
CA THR A 324 -3.60 9.92 -1.48
C THR A 324 -4.35 10.99 -0.71
N ASN A 325 -4.62 12.14 -1.34
CA ASN A 325 -5.50 13.20 -0.83
C ASN A 325 -5.02 13.85 0.49
N TRP A 326 -3.72 13.91 0.73
CA TRP A 326 -3.14 14.53 1.94
C TRP A 326 -2.59 15.92 1.62
N ASP A 327 -2.65 16.87 2.55
CA ASP A 327 -1.85 18.09 2.38
C ASP A 327 -0.36 17.74 2.46
N THR A 328 0.05 17.03 3.52
CA THR A 328 1.39 16.44 3.62
C THR A 328 1.30 14.93 3.79
N ILE A 329 1.86 14.13 2.88
CA ILE A 329 1.86 12.66 3.04
C ILE A 329 2.77 12.28 4.22
N VAL A 330 4.04 12.68 4.21
CA VAL A 330 4.98 12.41 5.31
C VAL A 330 5.61 13.71 5.81
N SER A 331 5.35 14.00 7.09
CA SER A 331 6.12 14.98 7.85
C SER A 331 7.24 14.26 8.59
N TRP A 332 8.48 14.42 8.14
CA TRP A 332 9.62 13.75 8.76
C TRP A 332 9.83 14.23 10.20
N ALA A 333 9.86 13.29 11.13
CA ALA A 333 10.21 13.52 12.54
C ALA A 333 11.45 12.71 12.95
N GLY A 334 12.14 12.08 11.99
CA GLY A 334 13.28 11.18 12.19
C GLY A 334 13.27 9.99 11.22
N GLY A 335 14.31 9.15 11.28
CA GLY A 335 14.40 7.91 10.52
C GLY A 335 15.06 8.04 9.15
N PHE A 336 15.46 6.89 8.61
CA PHE A 336 16.23 6.71 7.36
C PHE A 336 15.76 5.45 6.64
N TYR A 337 16.19 5.20 5.39
CA TYR A 337 15.90 3.95 4.67
C TYR A 337 14.42 3.75 4.29
N TYR A 338 13.77 4.81 3.84
CA TYR A 338 12.40 4.74 3.31
C TYR A 338 12.38 3.98 1.97
N LYS A 339 11.41 3.08 1.80
CA LYS A 339 11.29 2.25 0.60
C LYS A 339 9.86 2.12 0.12
N PHE A 340 9.63 2.51 -1.12
CA PHE A 340 8.30 2.49 -1.72
C PHE A 340 8.33 1.62 -2.98
N ILE A 341 7.43 0.63 -3.05
CA ILE A 341 7.33 -0.32 -4.15
C ILE A 341 5.91 -0.28 -4.68
N ASP A 342 5.75 -0.07 -5.98
CA ASP A 342 4.47 0.00 -6.70
C ASP A 342 3.42 0.87 -5.98
N THR A 343 3.88 1.97 -5.39
CA THR A 343 3.06 2.83 -4.54
C THR A 343 2.58 4.05 -5.29
N TYR A 344 1.31 4.37 -5.11
CA TYR A 344 0.67 5.53 -5.72
C TYR A 344 0.64 6.68 -4.73
N PHE A 345 1.28 7.79 -5.08
CA PHE A 345 1.19 9.06 -4.39
C PHE A 345 0.33 9.97 -5.27
N GLU A 346 -0.87 10.31 -4.85
CA GLU A 346 -1.79 11.09 -5.69
C GLU A 346 -2.49 12.19 -4.90
N ARG A 347 -2.64 13.38 -5.48
CA ARG A 347 -3.43 14.50 -4.91
C ARG A 347 -2.88 14.95 -3.57
N PHE A 348 -1.79 15.71 -3.59
CA PHE A 348 -1.19 16.24 -2.37
C PHE A 348 -0.45 17.56 -2.59
N SER A 349 -0.31 18.39 -1.55
CA SER A 349 0.56 19.57 -1.66
C SER A 349 2.03 19.20 -1.43
N ASN A 350 2.28 18.34 -0.45
CA ASN A 350 3.63 17.97 -0.02
C ASN A 350 3.73 16.44 0.11
N GLY A 351 4.55 15.79 -0.70
CA GLY A 351 4.77 14.35 -0.55
C GLY A 351 5.55 14.09 0.74
N PHE A 352 6.75 14.64 0.80
CA PHE A 352 7.65 14.47 1.93
C PHE A 352 8.28 15.78 2.33
N THR A 353 8.28 16.09 3.63
CA THR A 353 8.90 17.31 4.16
C THR A 353 10.02 16.97 5.13
N LYS A 354 11.14 17.71 5.02
CA LYS A 354 12.32 17.61 5.89
C LYS A 354 12.97 16.22 5.97
N LEU A 355 12.84 15.39 4.94
CA LEU A 355 13.48 14.06 4.93
C LEU A 355 15.00 14.17 5.13
N ASN A 356 15.59 13.21 5.82
CA ASN A 356 17.04 13.01 5.74
C ASN A 356 17.36 12.08 4.57
N ALA A 357 18.09 12.58 3.58
CA ALA A 357 18.44 11.83 2.39
C ALA A 357 19.46 10.74 2.71
N ASN A 358 18.96 9.52 2.96
CA ASN A 358 19.79 8.36 3.22
C ASN A 358 19.12 7.08 2.73
N ASN A 359 19.53 6.64 1.52
CA ASN A 359 19.08 5.43 0.86
C ASN A 359 17.54 5.34 0.76
N ILE A 360 16.96 6.39 0.19
CA ILE A 360 15.53 6.49 -0.09
C ILE A 360 15.30 5.93 -1.49
N SER A 361 14.34 5.01 -1.64
CA SER A 361 14.09 4.34 -2.91
C SER A 361 12.62 4.23 -3.27
N PHE A 362 12.32 4.50 -4.54
CA PHE A 362 11.01 4.36 -5.16
C PHE A 362 11.13 3.38 -6.33
N HIS A 363 10.38 2.29 -6.31
CA HIS A 363 10.38 1.25 -7.35
C HIS A 363 8.98 1.16 -7.95
N GLY A 364 8.83 1.37 -9.26
CA GLY A 364 7.54 1.27 -9.94
C GLY A 364 6.46 2.22 -9.41
N CYS A 365 6.84 3.25 -8.66
CA CYS A 365 5.90 4.16 -8.02
C CYS A 365 5.32 5.16 -9.02
N ARG A 366 4.09 5.60 -8.78
CA ARG A 366 3.45 6.70 -9.50
C ARG A 366 3.26 7.86 -8.55
N ALA A 367 3.88 9.00 -8.81
CA ALA A 367 3.58 10.26 -8.13
C ALA A 367 2.82 11.16 -9.11
N ALA A 368 1.58 11.52 -8.81
CA ALA A 368 0.76 12.29 -9.72
C ALA A 368 -0.07 13.36 -9.02
N LEU A 369 -0.38 14.46 -9.70
CA LEU A 369 -1.34 15.46 -9.20
C LEU A 369 -0.87 16.06 -7.87
N PHE A 370 0.27 16.77 -7.86
CA PHE A 370 0.83 17.32 -6.63
C PHE A 370 1.52 18.67 -6.79
N ASP A 371 1.71 19.42 -5.70
CA ASP A 371 2.52 20.66 -5.76
C ASP A 371 4.02 20.35 -5.64
N ARG A 372 4.44 19.76 -4.51
CA ARG A 372 5.83 19.45 -4.17
C ARG A 372 6.00 18.00 -3.76
N PHE A 373 6.89 17.25 -4.39
CA PHE A 373 7.06 15.84 -4.05
C PHE A 373 8.01 15.59 -2.88
N ILE A 374 9.31 15.86 -3.02
CA ILE A 374 10.32 15.56 -1.99
C ILE A 374 11.03 16.82 -1.54
N ARG A 375 10.96 17.11 -0.25
CA ARG A 375 11.80 18.11 0.42
C ARG A 375 12.67 17.43 1.45
N TYR A 376 13.98 17.56 1.29
CA TYR A 376 14.97 16.95 2.19
C TYR A 376 15.87 18.01 2.83
N ASN A 377 16.36 17.73 4.04
CA ASN A 377 17.23 18.62 4.79
C ASN A 377 18.39 17.81 5.38
N GLY A 378 19.50 17.78 4.63
CA GLY A 378 20.68 16.98 4.93
C GLY A 378 20.58 15.50 4.53
N GLY A 379 21.67 14.77 4.81
CA GLY A 379 21.89 13.40 4.36
C GLY A 379 22.63 13.34 3.02
N THR A 380 23.66 12.52 2.95
CA THR A 380 24.49 12.34 1.74
C THR A 380 24.15 11.07 0.96
N GLY A 381 23.26 10.23 1.50
CA GLY A 381 22.85 8.99 0.84
C GLY A 381 21.85 9.28 -0.29
N PRO A 382 21.69 8.34 -1.23
CA PRO A 382 20.96 8.61 -2.46
C PRO A 382 19.44 8.65 -2.26
N ILE A 383 18.78 9.45 -3.09
CA ILE A 383 17.34 9.38 -3.37
C ILE A 383 17.21 8.80 -4.78
N SER A 384 16.64 7.59 -4.90
CA SER A 384 16.63 6.84 -6.16
C SER A 384 15.24 6.42 -6.61
N PHE A 385 14.95 6.63 -7.88
CA PHE A 385 13.74 6.19 -8.56
C PHE A 385 14.08 5.13 -9.61
N TYR A 386 13.33 4.03 -9.61
CA TYR A 386 13.49 2.90 -10.50
C TYR A 386 12.15 2.55 -11.15
N GLY A 387 11.96 2.92 -12.41
CA GLY A 387 10.70 2.77 -13.12
C GLY A 387 9.59 3.69 -12.60
N GLY A 388 8.37 3.47 -13.07
CA GLY A 388 7.21 4.25 -12.65
C GLY A 388 7.16 5.64 -13.29
N SER A 389 6.45 6.55 -12.64
CA SER A 389 6.18 7.87 -13.21
C SER A 389 6.03 9.00 -12.19
N VAL A 390 6.36 10.22 -12.64
CA VAL A 390 6.12 11.48 -11.95
C VAL A 390 5.34 12.39 -12.89
N GLU A 391 4.10 12.73 -12.53
CA GLU A 391 3.10 13.28 -13.44
C GLU A 391 2.40 14.50 -12.84
N ASN A 392 2.08 15.50 -13.66
CA ASN A 392 1.14 16.60 -13.35
C ASN A 392 1.42 17.29 -12.00
N PHE A 393 2.35 18.24 -12.01
CA PHE A 393 2.76 18.96 -10.80
C PHE A 393 3.04 20.45 -11.06
N THR A 394 2.84 21.29 -10.04
CA THR A 394 2.94 22.77 -10.19
C THR A 394 4.27 23.38 -9.74
N ASP A 395 4.98 22.77 -8.79
CA ASP A 395 6.18 23.35 -8.18
C ASP A 395 7.42 22.50 -8.48
N GLU A 396 7.69 21.45 -7.70
CA GLU A 396 8.96 20.72 -7.80
C GLU A 396 8.88 19.23 -7.44
N ILE A 397 9.79 18.46 -8.05
CA ILE A 397 9.95 17.04 -7.75
C ILE A 397 10.84 16.89 -6.51
N ILE A 398 11.99 17.58 -6.45
CA ILE A 398 12.94 17.44 -5.35
C ILE A 398 13.59 18.78 -4.99
N ARG A 399 13.58 19.13 -3.70
CA ARG A 399 14.33 20.26 -3.14
C ARG A 399 15.11 19.88 -1.89
N GLY A 400 16.39 20.22 -1.88
CA GLY A 400 17.21 20.36 -0.68
C GLY A 400 16.91 21.71 -0.02
N GLU A 401 16.39 21.69 1.19
CA GLU A 401 16.05 22.90 1.98
C GLU A 401 17.22 23.36 2.88
N GLY A 402 18.28 22.55 3.00
CA GLY A 402 19.43 22.82 3.84
C GLY A 402 20.29 21.56 4.07
N GLY A 403 21.41 21.72 4.76
CA GLY A 403 22.32 20.62 5.09
C GLY A 403 23.14 20.11 3.90
N ALA A 404 23.71 18.91 4.04
CA ALA A 404 24.48 18.27 2.98
C ALA A 404 23.59 17.91 1.78
N ALA A 405 24.10 18.15 0.57
CA ALA A 405 23.44 17.77 -0.67
C ALA A 405 23.50 16.24 -0.88
N SER A 406 22.48 15.70 -1.55
CA SER A 406 22.30 14.26 -1.81
C SER A 406 22.50 13.91 -3.29
N VAL A 407 22.80 12.64 -3.57
CA VAL A 407 22.79 12.07 -4.92
C VAL A 407 21.36 11.73 -5.33
N ILE A 408 20.96 12.13 -6.53
CA ILE A 408 19.61 11.92 -7.07
C ILE A 408 19.70 11.04 -8.31
N ASN A 409 18.99 9.92 -8.31
CA ASN A 409 18.99 8.97 -9.42
C ASN A 409 17.58 8.76 -9.95
N PHE A 410 17.41 8.93 -11.26
CA PHE A 410 16.24 8.46 -12.01
C PHE A 410 16.68 7.38 -12.99
N ASN A 411 16.07 6.20 -12.91
CA ASN A 411 16.35 5.08 -13.80
C ASN A 411 15.03 4.54 -14.35
N GLY A 412 14.80 4.66 -15.65
CA GLY A 412 13.59 4.18 -16.32
C GLY A 412 12.30 4.93 -15.94
N VAL A 413 12.41 6.16 -15.44
CA VAL A 413 11.27 6.93 -14.94
C VAL A 413 10.64 7.76 -16.06
N TYR A 414 9.31 7.74 -16.14
CA TYR A 414 8.53 8.64 -16.98
C TYR A 414 8.21 9.93 -16.21
N VAL A 415 8.66 11.08 -16.68
CA VAL A 415 8.36 12.37 -16.09
C VAL A 415 7.54 13.19 -17.07
N GLU A 416 6.31 13.54 -16.71
CA GLU A 416 5.44 14.37 -17.53
C GLU A 416 4.86 15.50 -16.70
N ASN A 417 4.90 16.71 -17.23
CA ASN A 417 4.25 17.84 -16.59
C ASN A 417 3.25 18.48 -17.55
N LYS A 418 2.06 17.89 -17.58
CA LYS A 418 0.92 18.38 -18.34
C LYS A 418 -0.20 18.72 -17.38
N VAL A 419 -0.05 19.84 -16.66
CA VAL A 419 -1.11 20.36 -15.78
C VAL A 419 -2.35 20.57 -16.64
N THR A 420 -3.32 19.67 -16.48
CA THR A 420 -4.62 19.78 -17.15
C THR A 420 -5.58 20.32 -16.10
N PRO A 421 -6.31 21.41 -16.35
CA PRO A 421 -7.33 21.90 -15.43
C PRO A 421 -8.30 20.75 -15.07
N GLN A 422 -8.30 20.35 -13.81
CA GLN A 422 -9.20 19.36 -13.26
C GLN A 422 -10.18 20.15 -12.40
N GLY A 423 -11.46 20.25 -12.81
CA GLY A 423 -12.47 21.17 -12.24
C GLY A 423 -12.85 20.99 -10.75
N TRP A 424 -11.86 21.02 -9.86
CA TRP A 424 -11.98 21.05 -8.39
C TRP A 424 -12.10 22.49 -7.91
N LEU A 425 -12.84 22.72 -6.81
CA LEU A 425 -13.34 24.05 -6.43
C LEU A 425 -12.27 24.97 -5.81
N SER A 426 -11.19 24.43 -5.24
CA SER A 426 -9.99 25.15 -4.75
C SER A 426 -9.02 24.18 -4.06
N ASN A 427 -7.82 24.67 -3.70
CA ASN A 427 -6.73 24.02 -2.94
C ASN A 427 -5.78 23.04 -3.68
N GLY A 428 -5.71 23.09 -5.00
CA GLY A 428 -4.69 22.49 -5.89
C GLY A 428 -5.33 21.84 -7.15
N LEU A 429 -4.67 21.52 -8.26
CA LEU A 429 -3.71 22.29 -9.07
C LEU A 429 -4.49 23.13 -10.12
N GLU A 430 -4.19 24.42 -10.30
CA GLU A 430 -4.40 25.15 -11.56
C GLU A 430 -3.10 25.88 -11.93
N ALA A 431 -2.62 25.72 -13.17
CA ALA A 431 -1.60 26.59 -13.78
C ALA A 431 -1.81 26.70 -15.30
N ASP A 432 -2.44 27.79 -15.73
CA ASP A 432 -2.24 28.46 -17.04
C ASP A 432 -1.56 29.81 -16.69
N ASP A 433 -0.48 30.31 -17.28
CA ASP A 433 0.12 30.12 -18.59
C ASP A 433 1.62 29.79 -18.47
N GLY A 434 2.10 28.90 -19.33
CA GLY A 434 3.36 28.16 -19.19
C GLY A 434 4.61 28.94 -18.75
N ALA A 435 5.26 28.48 -17.67
CA ALA A 435 6.67 28.79 -17.37
C ALA A 435 7.32 27.96 -16.24
N SER A 436 6.67 26.95 -15.65
CA SER A 436 7.29 26.27 -14.49
C SER A 436 8.29 25.19 -14.94
N ALA A 437 9.57 25.57 -15.02
CA ALA A 437 10.66 24.62 -15.19
C ALA A 437 10.72 23.65 -13.98
N ILE A 438 10.87 22.36 -14.23
CA ILE A 438 10.97 21.31 -13.19
C ILE A 438 12.12 21.64 -12.25
N GLY A 439 11.86 21.88 -10.96
CA GLY A 439 12.93 22.01 -9.97
C GLY A 439 13.45 20.65 -9.49
N ILE A 440 14.71 20.35 -9.79
CA ILE A 440 15.55 19.50 -8.91
C ILE A 440 16.60 20.43 -8.31
N ILE A 441 16.46 20.74 -7.02
CA ILE A 441 17.22 21.80 -6.36
C ILE A 441 18.02 21.19 -5.21
N GLY A 442 19.32 21.49 -5.10
CA GLY A 442 20.13 21.15 -3.91
C GLY A 442 20.85 19.79 -3.91
N GLY A 443 21.03 19.13 -5.07
CA GLY A 443 21.75 17.85 -5.19
C GLY A 443 23.27 17.97 -5.39
N THR A 444 24.01 16.88 -5.21
CA THR A 444 25.44 16.78 -5.59
C THR A 444 25.60 16.24 -7.00
N VAL A 445 24.83 15.21 -7.35
CA VAL A 445 24.82 14.54 -8.66
C VAL A 445 23.39 14.20 -9.04
N LEU A 446 23.04 14.44 -10.31
CA LEU A 446 21.81 13.97 -10.93
C LEU A 446 22.14 12.98 -12.05
N THR A 447 21.61 11.77 -11.93
CA THR A 447 21.75 10.67 -12.90
C THR A 447 20.39 10.37 -13.53
N THR A 448 20.29 10.35 -14.86
CA THR A 448 19.06 10.00 -15.58
C THR A 448 19.33 8.92 -16.63
N ILE A 449 19.02 7.66 -16.32
CA ILE A 449 19.25 6.51 -17.20
C ILE A 449 17.92 6.04 -17.75
N GLY A 450 17.77 5.92 -19.07
CA GLY A 450 16.57 5.36 -19.71
C GLY A 450 15.26 6.10 -19.38
N CYS A 451 15.33 7.35 -18.92
CA CYS A 451 14.15 8.14 -18.54
C CYS A 451 13.53 8.82 -19.77
N SER A 452 12.21 9.02 -19.72
CA SER A 452 11.46 9.82 -20.69
C SER A 452 10.94 11.07 -19.98
N ILE A 453 11.40 12.25 -20.41
CA ILE A 453 11.05 13.54 -19.77
C ILE A 453 10.26 14.37 -20.78
N ALA A 454 8.97 14.55 -20.52
CA ALA A 454 8.00 15.28 -21.34
C ALA A 454 7.43 16.47 -20.53
N THR A 455 8.24 17.52 -20.38
CA THR A 455 7.89 18.70 -19.58
C THR A 455 8.27 19.98 -20.32
N PRO A 456 7.62 21.12 -20.02
CA PRO A 456 7.99 22.41 -20.61
C PRO A 456 9.49 22.72 -20.47
N GLY A 457 10.13 22.47 -19.32
CA GLY A 457 11.59 22.56 -19.13
C GLY A 457 12.09 21.93 -17.82
N LEU A 458 13.39 21.63 -17.70
CA LEU A 458 14.04 21.09 -16.48
C LEU A 458 15.06 22.09 -15.91
N ARG A 459 14.91 22.47 -14.64
CA ARG A 459 15.81 23.35 -13.87
C ARG A 459 16.55 22.55 -12.79
N PHE A 460 17.86 22.38 -12.99
CA PHE A 460 18.78 21.81 -12.00
C PHE A 460 19.74 22.89 -11.49
N ILE A 461 19.58 23.30 -10.23
CA ILE A 461 20.24 24.53 -9.71
C ILE A 461 21.60 24.25 -9.05
N THR A 462 21.90 23.00 -8.69
CA THR A 462 23.09 22.69 -7.86
C THR A 462 23.58 21.27 -8.09
N GLY A 463 24.88 21.10 -8.37
CA GLY A 463 25.54 19.79 -8.51
C GLY A 463 26.18 19.53 -9.88
N LYS A 464 26.83 18.37 -10.05
CA LYS A 464 27.37 17.87 -11.32
C LYS A 464 26.31 17.00 -12.02
N PHE A 465 26.02 17.28 -13.29
CA PHE A 465 25.11 16.46 -14.08
C PHE A 465 25.91 15.37 -14.80
N GLU A 466 25.66 14.09 -14.49
CA GLU A 466 26.44 12.95 -15.01
C GLU A 466 25.54 12.01 -15.83
N ARG A 467 25.64 12.13 -17.17
CA ARG A 467 25.22 11.18 -18.22
C ARG A 467 23.71 11.01 -18.48
N ILE A 468 23.35 11.12 -19.77
CA ILE A 468 22.05 10.78 -20.37
C ILE A 468 22.30 9.66 -21.38
N GLU A 469 21.62 8.53 -21.23
CA GLU A 469 21.58 7.46 -22.23
C GLU A 469 20.19 7.34 -22.89
N SER A 470 19.55 8.47 -23.17
CA SER A 470 18.34 8.50 -23.98
C SER A 470 18.47 9.50 -25.13
N SER A 471 17.74 9.21 -26.20
CA SER A 471 17.87 9.76 -27.55
C SER A 471 17.50 11.24 -27.71
N ASN A 472 17.49 12.07 -26.65
CA ASN A 472 17.21 13.50 -26.76
C ASN A 472 18.09 14.32 -25.80
N TYR A 473 18.71 15.34 -26.40
CA TYR A 473 19.80 16.21 -25.96
C TYR A 473 19.75 16.76 -24.53
N LEU A 474 20.93 16.89 -23.88
CA LEU A 474 21.19 17.87 -22.80
C LEU A 474 22.70 18.05 -22.57
N PHE A 475 23.17 19.30 -22.61
CA PHE A 475 24.57 19.71 -22.40
C PHE A 475 24.78 20.32 -21.02
N ASN A 476 25.93 20.01 -20.42
CA ASN A 476 26.41 20.47 -19.11
C ASN A 476 27.30 21.71 -19.27
N VAL A 477 27.01 22.82 -18.58
CA VAL A 477 28.01 23.87 -18.28
C VAL A 477 27.73 24.49 -16.91
N SER A 478 28.79 24.64 -16.11
CA SER A 478 28.79 25.25 -14.78
C SER A 478 28.27 26.70 -14.78
N GLY A 479 27.30 27.00 -13.91
CA GLY A 479 27.15 28.34 -13.33
C GLY A 479 26.00 29.24 -13.78
N MET A 480 24.97 28.76 -14.50
CA MET A 480 23.76 29.57 -14.78
C MET A 480 22.45 28.78 -14.65
N ASP A 481 21.38 29.47 -14.27
CA ASP A 481 19.99 29.01 -14.31
C ASP A 481 19.52 28.83 -15.78
N HIS A 482 19.00 27.66 -16.15
CA HIS A 482 18.56 27.36 -17.53
C HIS A 482 17.04 27.12 -17.61
N TYR A 483 16.38 27.76 -18.58
CA TYR A 483 14.99 27.52 -18.99
C TYR A 483 14.96 26.90 -20.40
N TYR A 484 14.01 26.01 -20.67
CA TYR A 484 13.58 25.65 -22.02
C TYR A 484 12.06 25.50 -22.04
N SER A 485 11.43 25.67 -23.21
CA SER A 485 10.00 25.45 -23.47
C SER A 485 9.84 24.45 -24.61
N GLY A 486 8.94 23.48 -24.46
CA GLY A 486 8.64 22.45 -25.46
C GLY A 486 7.16 22.42 -25.82
N SER A 487 6.79 23.02 -26.96
CA SER A 487 5.79 22.56 -27.95
C SER A 487 5.32 23.71 -28.88
N GLY A 488 5.28 23.46 -30.19
CA GLY A 488 4.46 24.18 -31.18
C GLY A 488 4.69 25.68 -31.40
N LEU A 489 5.64 26.06 -32.26
CA LEU A 489 5.77 27.44 -32.76
C LEU A 489 4.54 27.84 -33.60
N THR A 490 3.72 28.77 -33.10
CA THR A 490 2.69 29.45 -33.88
C THR A 490 3.12 30.89 -34.11
N LEU A 491 3.04 31.35 -35.37
CA LEU A 491 3.34 32.72 -35.79
C LEU A 491 2.43 33.74 -35.11
N ASP A 492 2.97 34.84 -34.60
CA ASP A 492 2.16 36.01 -34.26
C ASP A 492 1.86 36.87 -35.50
N ALA A 493 0.87 37.77 -35.39
CA ALA A 493 0.48 38.68 -36.48
C ALA A 493 1.55 39.74 -36.84
N GLY A 494 2.69 39.73 -36.14
CA GLY A 494 3.90 40.49 -36.47
C GLY A 494 4.97 39.67 -37.20
N GLY A 495 4.70 38.40 -37.52
CA GLY A 495 5.55 37.54 -38.33
C GLY A 495 6.83 37.07 -37.64
N ARG A 496 6.90 37.06 -36.30
CA ARG A 496 8.11 36.63 -35.58
C ARG A 496 8.02 35.14 -35.19
N PHE A 497 9.03 34.37 -35.61
CA PHE A 497 9.41 33.11 -34.98
C PHE A 497 10.56 33.42 -34.00
N SER A 498 10.47 32.98 -32.73
CA SER A 498 11.57 33.12 -31.78
C SER A 498 12.53 31.92 -31.87
N ASP A 499 13.67 32.19 -32.51
CA ASP A 499 14.94 31.47 -32.61
C ASP A 499 15.02 30.02 -33.13
N LYS A 500 15.86 29.88 -34.17
CA LYS A 500 16.40 28.61 -34.68
C LYS A 500 17.68 28.24 -33.92
N ALA A 501 17.80 26.95 -33.67
CA ALA A 501 18.98 26.27 -33.17
C ALA A 501 20.22 26.41 -34.09
N GLU A 502 21.40 26.46 -33.48
CA GLU A 502 22.66 26.06 -34.11
C GLU A 502 23.38 25.01 -33.26
N SER A 503 23.89 23.98 -33.94
CA SER A 503 24.67 22.87 -33.41
C SER A 503 26.15 23.26 -33.42
N GLY A 504 26.77 23.33 -32.24
CA GLY A 504 28.21 23.56 -32.06
C GLY A 504 28.54 23.91 -30.61
N ALA A 505 29.61 23.34 -30.05
CA ALA A 505 30.04 23.63 -28.69
C ALA A 505 30.66 25.03 -28.64
N PHE A 506 30.06 25.95 -27.87
CA PHE A 506 30.61 27.27 -27.59
C PHE A 506 30.97 27.39 -26.12
N THR A 507 32.23 27.66 -25.81
CA THR A 507 32.64 28.23 -24.53
C THR A 507 32.55 29.74 -24.63
N THR A 508 31.60 30.35 -23.95
CA THR A 508 31.49 31.81 -23.88
C THR A 508 32.59 32.34 -22.96
N SER A 509 33.54 33.10 -23.51
CA SER A 509 34.54 33.83 -22.73
C SER A 509 34.58 35.26 -23.25
N TYR A 510 34.29 36.23 -22.38
CA TYR A 510 34.22 37.64 -22.73
C TYR A 510 35.63 38.25 -22.64
N LEU A 511 36.12 38.82 -23.74
CA LEU A 511 37.26 39.73 -23.68
C LEU A 511 36.72 41.14 -23.42
N LEU A 512 36.88 41.64 -22.19
CA LEU A 512 36.56 43.04 -21.89
C LEU A 512 37.71 43.91 -22.38
N VAL A 513 37.52 44.56 -23.52
CA VAL A 513 38.41 45.61 -24.00
C VAL A 513 37.83 46.94 -23.56
N SER A 514 38.43 47.55 -22.54
CA SER A 514 38.07 48.92 -22.14
C SER A 514 39.15 49.90 -22.61
N LYS A 515 38.73 51.02 -23.20
CA LYS A 515 39.62 52.14 -23.50
C LYS A 515 39.80 52.95 -22.22
N GLY A 516 40.88 52.68 -21.49
CA GLY A 516 41.40 53.64 -20.51
C GLY A 516 42.08 54.80 -21.25
N PRO A 517 42.25 55.97 -20.61
CA PRO A 517 42.90 57.13 -21.22
C PRO A 517 44.37 56.92 -21.63
N SER A 518 45.00 55.76 -21.33
CA SER A 518 46.43 55.55 -21.56
C SER A 518 46.91 54.10 -21.83
N VAL A 519 46.04 53.08 -21.90
CA VAL A 519 46.41 51.68 -22.26
C VAL A 519 45.19 50.93 -22.85
N ILE A 520 45.40 50.07 -23.87
CA ILE A 520 44.47 48.97 -24.22
C ILE A 520 44.89 47.73 -23.43
N LYS A 521 44.07 47.32 -22.46
CA LYS A 521 44.30 46.11 -21.66
C LYS A 521 43.35 45.00 -22.12
N ALA A 522 43.87 43.78 -22.24
CA ALA A 522 43.06 42.57 -22.20
C ALA A 522 43.43 41.80 -20.93
N THR A 523 42.46 41.36 -20.13
CA THR A 523 42.72 40.54 -18.95
C THR A 523 42.49 39.08 -19.30
N ASP A 524 43.45 38.21 -19.00
CA ASP A 524 43.27 36.76 -19.15
C ASP A 524 42.20 36.26 -18.16
N PRO A 525 41.07 35.70 -18.62
CA PRO A 525 39.99 35.27 -17.74
C PRO A 525 40.31 34.00 -16.93
N PHE A 526 41.39 33.27 -17.25
CA PHE A 526 41.80 32.07 -16.53
C PHE A 526 42.81 32.35 -15.42
N THR A 527 43.63 33.40 -15.57
CA THR A 527 44.69 33.75 -14.61
C THR A 527 44.50 35.11 -13.92
N GLY A 528 43.58 35.95 -14.41
CA GLY A 528 43.33 37.29 -13.91
C GLY A 528 44.47 38.29 -14.18
N LYS A 529 45.47 37.92 -14.99
CA LYS A 529 46.60 38.79 -15.32
C LYS A 529 46.25 39.74 -16.47
N ASP A 530 46.65 40.99 -16.32
CA ASP A 530 46.61 41.98 -17.39
C ASP A 530 47.63 41.61 -18.47
N ILE A 531 47.17 41.48 -19.71
CA ILE A 531 47.95 41.38 -20.94
C ILE A 531 48.08 42.80 -21.49
N SER A 532 49.27 43.38 -21.36
CA SER A 532 49.62 44.65 -22.01
C SER A 532 49.90 44.37 -23.48
N ILE A 533 49.07 44.92 -24.37
CA ILE A 533 49.18 44.62 -25.81
C ILE A 533 50.30 45.45 -26.47
N LEU A 534 50.78 46.56 -25.85
CA LEU A 534 51.91 47.37 -26.36
C LEU A 534 52.67 48.16 -25.26
N PRO A 535 53.96 48.53 -25.48
CA PRO A 535 54.64 49.63 -24.78
C PRO A 535 54.22 51.03 -25.30
N GLU A 536 54.44 52.03 -24.46
CA GLU A 536 53.86 53.40 -24.45
C GLU A 536 54.06 54.27 -25.72
N ASN A 537 54.85 53.86 -26.72
CA ASN A 537 55.38 54.82 -27.71
C ASN A 537 54.99 54.62 -29.19
N ASP A 538 54.37 53.51 -29.61
CA ASP A 538 54.27 53.19 -31.05
C ASP A 538 52.84 53.02 -31.61
N LEU A 539 51.80 53.51 -30.93
CA LEU A 539 50.47 53.67 -31.57
C LEU A 539 49.94 55.11 -31.40
N THR A 540 50.52 56.04 -32.13
CA THR A 540 49.80 57.26 -32.53
C THR A 540 48.83 56.88 -33.65
N LEU A 541 47.59 56.53 -33.28
CA LEU A 541 46.46 56.39 -34.23
C LEU A 541 45.98 57.76 -34.73
N GLU A 542 46.92 58.57 -35.24
CA GLU A 542 46.67 59.87 -35.89
C GLU A 542 47.30 59.95 -37.30
N ASN A 543 47.76 58.85 -37.88
CA ASN A 543 48.41 58.84 -39.20
C ASN A 543 47.45 58.54 -40.37
N GLY A 544 46.41 59.36 -40.57
CA GLY A 544 45.79 59.50 -41.91
C GLY A 544 45.17 58.25 -42.56
N TRP A 545 44.93 57.18 -41.79
CA TRP A 545 44.30 55.96 -42.29
C TRP A 545 42.84 56.20 -42.65
N THR A 546 42.50 55.95 -43.92
CA THR A 546 41.18 56.22 -44.48
C THR A 546 40.61 55.00 -45.18
N GLN A 547 39.28 55.01 -45.38
CA GLN A 547 38.57 54.02 -46.20
C GLN A 547 39.21 53.99 -47.60
N ASP A 548 39.42 52.80 -48.17
CA ASP A 548 39.98 52.72 -49.52
C ASP A 548 39.02 53.34 -50.57
N ALA A 549 39.52 53.55 -51.79
CA ALA A 549 38.74 54.15 -52.88
C ALA A 549 37.51 53.33 -53.30
N SER A 550 37.39 52.07 -52.85
CA SER A 550 36.25 51.19 -53.08
C SER A 550 35.21 51.23 -51.95
N GLY A 551 35.41 52.07 -50.92
CA GLY A 551 34.54 52.14 -49.77
C GLY A 551 34.80 51.03 -48.75
N GLN A 552 35.98 50.42 -48.74
CA GLN A 552 36.35 49.39 -47.78
C GLN A 552 37.04 49.98 -46.55
N VAL A 553 36.48 49.72 -45.37
CA VAL A 553 36.98 50.20 -44.06
C VAL A 553 38.34 49.55 -43.76
N CYS A 554 39.22 50.23 -43.01
CA CYS A 554 40.49 49.65 -42.56
C CYS A 554 40.24 48.32 -41.82
N ARG A 555 41.04 47.31 -42.16
CA ARG A 555 40.95 45.98 -41.58
C ARG A 555 42.26 45.60 -40.91
N TYR A 556 42.18 44.64 -40.01
CA TYR A 556 43.37 43.92 -39.57
C TYR A 556 43.24 42.44 -39.88
N SER A 557 44.39 41.79 -40.08
CA SER A 557 44.52 40.36 -40.23
C SER A 557 45.51 39.78 -39.22
N VAL A 558 45.35 38.50 -38.88
CA VAL A 558 46.29 37.75 -38.05
C VAL A 558 46.85 36.63 -38.91
N ILE A 559 48.18 36.57 -39.05
CA ILE A 559 48.89 35.53 -39.80
C ILE A 559 50.03 35.03 -38.92
N ASP A 560 50.03 33.74 -38.58
CA ASP A 560 51.07 33.07 -37.77
C ASP A 560 51.40 33.79 -36.45
N GLY A 561 50.37 34.33 -35.78
CA GLY A 561 50.52 35.07 -34.53
C GLY A 561 50.96 36.52 -34.69
N VAL A 562 51.09 37.03 -35.92
CA VAL A 562 51.44 38.42 -36.23
C VAL A 562 50.19 39.17 -36.71
N LEU A 563 49.96 40.37 -36.18
CA LEU A 563 48.87 41.26 -36.59
C LEU A 563 49.34 42.21 -37.69
N TYR A 564 48.59 42.21 -38.79
CA TYR A 564 48.76 43.10 -39.94
C TYR A 564 47.58 44.07 -40.03
N LEU A 565 47.83 45.30 -40.45
CA LEU A 565 46.83 46.30 -40.77
C LEU A 565 46.78 46.50 -42.29
N ASP A 566 45.58 46.49 -42.86
CA ASP A 566 45.32 46.62 -44.28
C ASP A 566 44.34 47.78 -44.52
N GLY A 567 44.73 48.74 -45.36
CA GLY A 567 43.95 49.94 -45.67
C GLY A 567 44.75 50.98 -46.44
N ASN A 568 44.15 52.11 -46.80
CA ASN A 568 44.89 53.22 -47.41
C ASN A 568 45.47 54.16 -46.35
N ILE A 569 46.75 54.49 -46.50
CA ILE A 569 47.42 55.57 -45.76
C ILE A 569 47.49 56.77 -46.69
N ASP A 570 46.95 57.93 -46.29
CA ASP A 570 47.15 59.21 -46.98
C ASP A 570 46.90 59.18 -48.51
N GLY A 571 45.90 58.41 -48.96
CA GLY A 571 45.51 58.30 -50.37
C GLY A 571 46.44 57.46 -51.25
N GLY A 572 47.45 56.79 -50.68
CA GLY A 572 48.28 55.78 -51.35
C GLY A 572 47.86 54.35 -50.98
N ALA A 573 48.06 53.39 -51.90
CA ALA A 573 47.80 51.98 -51.64
C ALA A 573 48.85 51.42 -50.67
N ALA A 574 48.46 51.21 -49.41
CA ALA A 574 49.26 50.41 -48.46
C ALA A 574 48.67 49.00 -48.42
N THR A 575 49.47 48.01 -48.78
CA THR A 575 49.06 46.61 -48.74
C THR A 575 49.89 45.89 -47.68
N SER A 576 49.26 45.65 -46.53
CA SER A 576 49.72 44.89 -45.36
C SER A 576 50.97 45.40 -44.63
N GLU A 577 50.75 46.16 -43.55
CA GLU A 577 51.80 46.54 -42.62
C GLU A 577 51.66 45.77 -41.29
N GLN A 578 52.74 45.13 -40.83
CA GLN A 578 52.77 44.47 -39.53
C GLN A 578 52.77 45.53 -38.42
N PHE A 579 51.86 45.44 -37.46
CA PHE A 579 51.79 46.39 -36.36
C PHE A 579 51.89 45.77 -34.95
N ALA A 580 51.71 44.45 -34.81
CA ALA A 580 51.93 43.76 -33.52
C ALA A 580 52.24 42.27 -33.70
N THR A 581 52.77 41.63 -32.65
CA THR A 581 52.92 40.17 -32.55
C THR A 581 52.24 39.70 -31.28
N LEU A 582 51.43 38.63 -31.37
CA LEU A 582 50.75 38.01 -30.24
C LEU A 582 51.73 37.20 -29.39
N PRO A 583 51.48 37.12 -28.07
CA PRO A 583 52.18 36.18 -27.19
C PRO A 583 52.11 34.72 -27.69
N ALA A 584 53.19 33.96 -27.49
CA ALA A 584 53.37 32.61 -28.06
C ALA A 584 52.29 31.60 -27.63
N ASP A 585 51.68 31.79 -26.47
CA ASP A 585 50.60 30.98 -25.91
C ASP A 585 49.22 31.23 -26.57
N ILE A 586 49.07 32.39 -27.23
CA ILE A 586 47.90 32.76 -28.03
C ILE A 586 48.14 32.46 -29.52
N ALA A 587 49.34 32.74 -30.02
CA ALA A 587 49.73 32.54 -31.42
C ALA A 587 49.51 31.11 -31.91
N GLY A 588 49.79 30.09 -31.08
CA GLY A 588 49.61 28.67 -31.43
C GLY A 588 48.15 28.19 -31.52
N ARG A 589 47.15 29.06 -31.34
CA ARG A 589 45.71 28.72 -31.35
C ARG A 589 44.96 29.25 -32.57
N ILE A 590 45.63 29.93 -33.50
CA ILE A 590 45.04 30.60 -34.66
C ILE A 590 45.70 30.06 -35.93
N ASP A 591 45.05 29.11 -36.61
CA ASP A 591 45.63 28.37 -37.75
C ASP A 591 45.15 28.87 -39.14
N THR A 592 44.47 30.03 -39.21
CA THR A 592 43.94 30.58 -40.47
C THR A 592 43.91 32.12 -40.48
N THR A 593 44.19 32.72 -41.64
CA THR A 593 44.08 34.17 -41.87
C THR A 593 42.63 34.63 -41.72
N LYS A 594 42.38 35.59 -40.82
CA LYS A 594 41.04 36.17 -40.60
C LYS A 594 41.07 37.68 -40.68
N TRP A 595 40.06 38.25 -41.35
CA TRP A 595 39.92 39.67 -41.62
C TRP A 595 38.85 40.27 -40.72
N PHE A 596 39.14 41.40 -40.09
CA PHE A 596 38.19 42.10 -39.22
C PHE A 596 38.08 43.57 -39.64
N SER A 597 36.85 44.08 -39.76
CA SER A 597 36.63 45.53 -39.97
C SER A 597 36.77 46.28 -38.65
N ALA A 598 37.62 47.30 -38.61
CA ALA A 598 37.65 48.23 -37.49
C ALA A 598 36.47 49.20 -37.61
N ILE A 599 35.50 49.12 -36.69
CA ILE A 599 34.46 50.14 -36.58
C ILE A 599 34.98 51.25 -35.68
N LYS A 600 34.96 52.48 -36.20
CA LYS A 600 35.27 53.69 -35.45
C LYS A 600 34.16 53.91 -34.41
N THR A 601 34.49 53.88 -33.11
CA THR A 601 33.56 54.37 -32.09
C THR A 601 34.27 55.42 -31.25
N ASP A 602 33.96 56.68 -31.56
CA ASP A 602 34.48 57.86 -30.86
C ASP A 602 33.84 58.04 -29.46
N THR A 603 33.02 57.08 -29.01
CA THR A 603 32.25 57.15 -27.76
C THR A 603 32.31 55.84 -26.99
N GLY A 604 33.47 55.50 -26.42
CA GLY A 604 33.62 54.62 -25.24
C GLY A 604 32.82 53.30 -25.18
N ALA A 605 32.41 52.72 -26.31
CA ALA A 605 31.54 51.54 -26.33
C ALA A 605 32.37 50.26 -26.29
N SER A 606 32.04 49.36 -25.35
CA SER A 606 32.64 48.04 -25.25
C SER A 606 32.11 47.15 -26.38
N VAL A 607 33.00 46.59 -27.19
CA VAL A 607 32.67 45.58 -28.21
C VAL A 607 32.91 44.20 -27.62
N SER A 608 31.91 43.33 -27.66
CA SER A 608 32.07 41.94 -27.21
C SER A 608 32.38 41.04 -28.41
N ALA A 609 33.52 40.35 -28.36
CA ALA A 609 33.88 39.33 -29.33
C ALA A 609 33.76 37.95 -28.69
N ARG A 610 33.04 37.03 -29.35
CA ARG A 610 33.00 35.61 -29.00
C ARG A 610 34.05 34.89 -29.83
N VAL A 611 34.89 34.09 -29.19
CA VAL A 611 35.91 33.27 -29.85
C VAL A 611 35.58 31.79 -29.63
N ALA A 612 35.42 31.04 -30.71
CA ALA A 612 35.18 29.61 -30.68
C ALA A 612 36.49 28.83 -30.46
N ILE A 613 36.38 27.57 -30.01
CA ILE A 613 37.52 26.67 -29.77
C ILE A 613 38.34 26.40 -31.05
N ASN A 614 37.73 26.54 -32.23
CA ASN A 614 38.40 26.43 -33.54
C ASN A 614 38.92 27.78 -34.09
N GLY A 615 39.00 28.81 -33.25
CA GLY A 615 39.49 30.14 -33.61
C GLY A 615 38.49 31.00 -34.41
N ALA A 616 37.23 30.61 -34.58
CA ALA A 616 36.21 31.47 -35.21
C ALA A 616 35.78 32.62 -34.27
N CYS A 617 35.80 33.85 -34.78
CA CYS A 617 35.44 35.04 -34.01
C CYS A 617 34.12 35.63 -34.52
N ARG A 618 33.17 35.92 -33.63
CA ARG A 618 31.94 36.66 -33.91
C ARG A 618 31.90 37.91 -33.06
N ILE A 619 31.66 39.06 -33.68
CA ILE A 619 31.55 40.36 -32.99
C ILE A 619 30.07 40.69 -32.83
N GLU A 620 29.65 40.97 -31.59
CA GLU A 620 28.30 41.44 -31.29
C GLU A 620 28.40 42.88 -30.75
N GLY A 621 27.93 43.83 -31.55
CA GLY A 621 27.82 45.23 -31.16
C GLY A 621 26.42 45.53 -30.63
N LEU A 622 26.33 46.22 -29.50
CA LEU A 622 25.13 46.93 -29.11
C LEU A 622 25.03 48.19 -29.99
N MET A 623 24.17 48.16 -31.00
CA MET A 623 23.68 49.38 -31.65
C MET A 623 22.16 49.41 -31.54
N THR A 624 21.64 50.45 -30.90
CA THR A 624 20.25 50.86 -31.08
C THR A 624 20.08 51.23 -32.55
N ASN A 625 19.23 50.47 -33.25
CA ASN A 625 18.79 50.66 -34.64
C ASN A 625 19.85 50.42 -35.73
N ILE A 626 20.08 49.13 -36.06
CA ILE A 626 20.22 48.53 -37.41
C ILE A 626 20.74 47.11 -37.19
N ALA A 627 19.98 46.09 -37.63
CA ALA A 627 20.42 44.70 -37.57
C ALA A 627 21.19 44.34 -38.84
N PHE A 628 22.43 43.87 -38.69
CA PHE A 628 23.13 43.09 -39.72
C PHE A 628 23.60 41.79 -39.11
N SER A 629 23.17 40.66 -39.68
CA SER A 629 23.78 39.34 -39.47
C SER A 629 24.51 38.96 -40.75
N VAL A 630 25.79 38.59 -40.62
CA VAL A 630 26.54 37.94 -41.70
C VAL A 630 26.81 36.52 -41.24
N ALA A 631 26.07 35.57 -41.82
CA ALA A 631 26.38 34.16 -41.74
C ALA A 631 27.21 33.79 -42.97
N ILE A 632 28.41 33.25 -42.78
CA ILE A 632 29.22 32.69 -43.87
C ILE A 632 29.18 31.16 -43.74
N PRO A 633 28.72 30.43 -44.78
CA PRO A 633 28.67 28.98 -44.76
C PRO A 633 30.08 28.37 -44.82
N LEU A 634 30.27 27.28 -44.09
CA LEU A 634 31.42 26.38 -44.27
C LEU A 634 31.30 25.69 -45.63
N VAL A 635 32.24 25.98 -46.53
CA VAL A 635 32.58 25.09 -47.65
C VAL A 635 33.52 24.04 -47.08
N SER A 636 33.11 22.79 -47.20
CA SER A 636 33.86 21.59 -46.79
C SER A 636 35.20 21.46 -47.53
N TYR A 637 36.26 21.12 -46.81
CA TYR A 637 37.30 20.18 -47.23
C TYR A 637 37.77 19.35 -46.04
#